data_AF-A0A351ZZB4-F1
#
_entry.id   AF-A0A351ZZB4-F1
#
_cell.length_a   1.000
_cell.length_b   1.000
_cell.length_c   1.000
_cell.angle_alpha   90.00
_cell.angle_beta   90.00
_cell.angle_gamma   90.00
#
_symmetry.space_group_name_H-M   'P 1'
#
loop_
_entity.id
_entity.type
_entity.pdbx_description
1 polymer ?
#
loop_
_entity_poly.entity_id
_entity_poly.type
_entity_poly.pdbx_seq_one_letter_code
_entity_poly.pdbx_strand_id
1 'polypeptide(L)' 'MPQIIIDGQVIEATAGQTIIEAALESGKTIPHFCWHPALSVAG' A
#
# COMPACT_ATOMS: atom_id res chain seq x y z
N MET A 1 -6.04 5.29 -13.29
CA MET A 1 -5.30 4.74 -12.14
C MET A 1 -5.11 5.90 -11.17
N PRO A 2 -5.52 5.78 -9.89
CA PRO A 2 -5.21 6.81 -8.90
C PRO A 2 -3.69 6.95 -8.71
N GLN A 3 -3.24 8.19 -8.50
CA GLN A 3 -1.85 8.48 -8.13
C GLN A 3 -1.80 8.78 -6.63
N ILE A 4 -0.81 8.21 -5.95
CA ILE A 4 -0.48 8.51 -4.55
C ILE A 4 0.98 8.95 -4.44
N ILE A 5 1.33 9.64 -3.37
CA ILE A 5 2.69 10.09 -3.10
C ILE A 5 3.17 9.42 -1.82
N ILE A 6 4.25 8.64 -1.90
CA ILE A 6 4.91 8.01 -0.74
C ILE A 6 6.38 8.43 -0.76
N ASP A 7 6.85 9.03 0.33
CA ASP A 7 8.23 9.56 0.47
C ASP A 7 8.65 10.51 -0.67
N GLY A 8 7.71 11.34 -1.12
CA GLY A 8 7.94 12.30 -2.22
C GLY A 8 7.97 11.67 -3.62
N GLN A 9 7.81 10.36 -3.74
CA GLN A 9 7.72 9.65 -5.02
C GLN A 9 6.26 9.45 -5.41
N VAL A 10 5.93 9.79 -6.66
CA VAL A 10 4.62 9.46 -7.26
C VAL A 10 4.57 7.97 -7.58
N ILE A 11 3.51 7.31 -7.14
CA ILE A 11 3.22 5.90 -7.37
C ILE A 11 1.84 5.80 -8.02
N GLU A 12 1.78 5.07 -9.14
CA GLU A 12 0.53 4.65 -9.76
C GLU A 12 -0.05 3.50 -8.94
N ALA A 13 -1.28 3.67 -8.45
CA ALA A 13 -2.01 2.65 -7.72
C ALA A 13 -3.21 2.16 -8.53
N THR A 14 -3.65 0.94 -8.25
CA THR A 14 -4.90 0.40 -8.78
C THR A 14 -6.07 0.86 -7.90
N ALA A 15 -7.23 1.14 -8.51
CA ALA A 15 -8.43 1.48 -7.73
C ALA A 15 -8.82 0.29 -6.84
N GLY A 16 -8.99 0.55 -5.53
CA GLY A 16 -9.29 -0.49 -4.53
C GLY A 16 -8.06 -1.15 -3.91
N GLN A 17 -6.86 -0.88 -4.42
CA GLN A 17 -5.60 -1.26 -3.79
C GLN A 17 -5.41 -0.47 -2.48
N THR A 18 -4.96 -1.15 -1.44
CA THR A 18 -4.61 -0.51 -0.18
C THR A 18 -3.26 0.23 -0.30
N ILE A 19 -3.05 1.22 0.56
CA ILE A 19 -1.79 1.98 0.58
C ILE A 19 -0.59 1.09 0.89
N ILE A 20 -0.76 0.07 1.74
CA ILE A 20 0.32 -0.85 2.10
C ILE A 20 0.70 -1.79 0.97
N GLU A 21 -0.25 -2.22 0.13
CA GLU A 21 0.02 -2.96 -1.09
C GLU A 21 0.78 -2.08 -2.11
N ALA A 22 0.32 -0.86 -2.34
CA ALA A 22 0.98 0.07 -3.26
C ALA A 22 2.41 0.43 -2.81
N ALA A 23 2.62 0.60 -1.50
CA ALA A 23 3.94 0.80 -0.92
C ALA A 23 4.85 -0.41 -1.19
N LEU A 24 4.36 -1.63 -0.91
CA LEU A 24 5.11 -2.88 -1.08
C LEU A 24 5.52 -3.11 -2.53
N GLU A 25 4.62 -2.88 -3.49
CA GLU A 25 4.90 -2.96 -4.93
C GLU A 25 5.97 -1.93 -5.37
N SER A 26 6.04 -0.79 -4.69
CA SER A 26 7.07 0.24 -4.93
C SER A 26 8.37 0.00 -4.16
N GLY A 27 8.52 -1.14 -3.48
CA GLY A 27 9.70 -1.50 -2.69
C GLY A 27 9.79 -0.78 -1.33
N LYS A 28 8.70 -0.18 -0.86
CA LYS A 28 8.61 0.49 0.45
C LYS A 28 7.88 -0.38 1.45
N THR A 29 8.53 -0.65 2.58
CA THR A 29 7.95 -1.46 3.65
C THR A 29 7.31 -0.57 4.70
N ILE A 30 6.00 -0.73 4.90
CA ILE A 30 5.28 -0.13 6.03
C ILE A 30 5.24 -1.17 7.17
N PRO A 31 5.84 -0.90 8.34
CA PRO A 31 5.76 -1.80 9.48
C PRO A 31 4.31 -1.99 9.95
N HIS A 32 3.91 -3.23 10.19
CA HIS A 32 2.55 -3.58 10.59
C HIS A 32 2.55 -4.82 11.49
N PHE A 33 1.57 -4.90 12.39
CA PHE A 33 1.33 -6.07 13.22
C PHE A 33 0.17 -6.93 12.70
N CYS A 34 -0.99 -6.31 12.45
CA CYS A 34 -2.25 -7.03 12.20
C CYS A 34 -2.72 -6.99 10.74
N TRP A 35 -1.85 -6.60 9.81
CA TRP A 35 -2.17 -6.61 8.37
C TRP A 35 -1.53 -7.83 7.69
N HIS A 36 -2.28 -8.46 6.80
CA HIS A 36 -1.78 -9.55 5.96
C HIS A 36 -2.63 -9.61 4.69
N PRO A 37 -2.05 -9.76 3.48
CA PRO A 37 -2.80 -9.67 2.21
C PRO A 37 -3.85 -10.78 2.03
N ALA A 38 -3.67 -11.91 2.72
CA ALA A 38 -4.62 -13.03 2.69
C ALA A 38 -5.66 -13.03 3.83
N LEU A 39 -5.69 -12.00 4.68
CA LEU A 39 -6.65 -11.86 5.78
C LEU A 39 -7.53 -10.62 5.57
N SER A 40 -8.68 -10.58 6.26
CA SER A 40 -9.46 -9.35 6.33
C SER A 40 -8.66 -8.25 7.01
N VAL A 41 -8.82 -7.01 6.55
CA VAL A 41 -8.21 -5.83 7.18
C VAL A 41 -8.74 -5.68 8.60
N ALA A 42 -7.83 -5.49 9.55
CA ALA A 42 -8.13 -5.20 10.94
C ALA A 42 -7.50 -3.85 11.34
N GLY A 43 -8.22 -3.09 12.17
CA GLY A 43 -7.84 -1.72 12.58
C GLY A 43 -8.38 -0.67 11.62
#